data_AF-A0ABD3BDC2-F1
#
_entry.id   AF-A0ABD3BDC2-F1
#
_cell.length_a   1.000
_cell.length_b   1.000
_cell.length_c   1.000
_cell.angle_alpha   90.00
_cell.angle_beta   90.00
_cell.angle_gamma   90.00
#
_symmetry.space_group_name_H-M   'P 1'
#
loop_
_entity.id
_entity.type
_entity.pdbx_description
1 polymer ?
#
loop_
_entity_poly.entity_id
_entity_poly.type
_entity_poly.pdbx_seq_one_letter_code
_entity_poly.pdbx_strand_id
1 'polypeptide(L)'
;MTTVITVRDFSVIFDAYLQFEESMLSTKIEMLDDSDSGDNENEEEGEDDRLDIEKLRNSIREFWLMDEKDVDLRLARLENLMDRRPELANSVLLRQNPHNVEQWHRRVKLFEGNPTKQILTYTESVRTVDPMKAVGKPHTLWVAFAKLYESHKDISNARVILDKAVQVNHQAVDHMASVWCEWVEMELRHKNFKDALELMRRATAEPSAEVKRRVAADGDEPVQMNIHKFLRLWTLYVDLEESLGSLDSTRAVYERILDLRIATPQIIINYAMLLEDNKYFEDAFKVYERGVKIFKYPVPTCPRYLGHLSFKVCQEIWKVKTGTCSRVI
;
A
#
# COMPACT_ATOMS: atom_id res chain seq x y z
N MET A 1 -8.54 -25.31 15.30
CA MET A 1 -8.58 -24.57 13.99
C MET A 1 -7.20 -24.22 13.43
N THR A 2 -6.10 -24.36 14.17
CA THR A 2 -4.75 -23.94 13.77
C THR A 2 -4.09 -24.80 12.68
N THR A 3 -4.72 -25.88 12.22
CA THR A 3 -4.20 -26.83 11.23
C THR A 3 -4.99 -26.85 9.93
N VAL A 4 -6.07 -26.08 9.81
CA VAL A 4 -6.97 -26.14 8.66
C VAL A 4 -6.31 -25.44 7.47
N ILE A 5 -6.23 -26.18 6.35
CA ILE A 5 -5.55 -25.72 5.12
C ILE A 5 -6.58 -25.13 4.14
N THR A 6 -7.84 -25.57 4.16
CA THR A 6 -8.85 -25.07 3.21
C THR A 6 -9.90 -24.16 3.83
N VAL A 7 -10.32 -23.15 3.07
CA VAL A 7 -11.38 -22.21 3.48
C VAL A 7 -12.72 -22.92 3.68
N ARG A 8 -13.01 -23.96 2.90
CA ARG A 8 -14.23 -24.76 3.04
C ARG A 8 -14.22 -25.58 4.32
N ASP A 9 -13.10 -26.23 4.63
CA ASP A 9 -12.97 -26.98 5.88
C ASP A 9 -13.06 -26.03 7.07
N PHE A 10 -12.50 -24.82 6.94
CA PHE A 10 -12.63 -23.80 7.98
C PHE A 10 -14.08 -23.37 8.18
N SER A 11 -14.83 -23.07 7.12
CA SER A 11 -16.24 -22.69 7.26
C SER A 11 -17.06 -23.81 7.87
N VAL A 12 -16.87 -25.06 7.41
CA VAL A 12 -17.64 -26.21 7.94
C VAL A 12 -17.32 -26.44 9.43
N ILE A 13 -16.05 -26.42 9.82
CA ILE A 13 -15.65 -26.61 11.22
C ILE A 13 -16.10 -25.43 12.09
N PHE A 14 -15.99 -24.21 11.58
CA PHE A 14 -16.38 -23.01 12.31
C PHE A 14 -17.90 -22.95 12.51
N ASP A 15 -18.69 -23.20 11.47
CA ASP A 15 -20.14 -23.17 11.54
C ASP A 15 -20.66 -24.33 12.43
N ALA A 16 -20.05 -25.51 12.38
CA ALA A 16 -20.37 -26.61 13.30
C ALA A 16 -20.03 -26.26 14.77
N TYR A 17 -18.90 -25.59 15.01
CA TYR A 17 -18.51 -25.15 16.34
C TYR A 17 -19.43 -24.04 16.87
N LEU A 18 -19.84 -23.11 16.00
CA LEU A 18 -20.77 -22.05 16.34
C LEU A 18 -22.15 -22.63 16.72
N GLN A 19 -22.68 -23.52 15.89
CA GLN A 19 -23.94 -24.22 16.18
C GLN A 19 -23.87 -25.00 17.50
N PHE A 20 -22.72 -25.60 17.81
CA PHE A 20 -22.51 -26.28 19.09
C PHE A 20 -22.58 -25.31 20.28
N GLU A 21 -21.83 -24.21 20.24
CA GLU A 21 -21.86 -23.21 21.33
C GLU A 21 -23.23 -22.53 21.46
N GLU A 22 -23.91 -22.24 20.35
CA GLU A 22 -25.28 -21.72 20.34
C GLU A 22 -26.28 -22.72 20.95
N SER A 23 -26.19 -24.01 20.60
CA SER A 23 -27.07 -25.03 21.18
C SER A 23 -26.83 -25.21 22.68
N MET A 24 -25.56 -25.21 23.11
CA MET A 24 -25.19 -25.28 24.53
C MET A 24 -25.68 -24.07 25.32
N LEU A 25 -25.68 -22.89 24.70
CA LEU A 25 -26.18 -21.65 25.29
C LEU A 25 -27.70 -21.63 25.34
N SER A 26 -28.40 -22.05 24.28
CA SER A 26 -29.87 -22.18 24.26
C SER A 26 -30.35 -23.13 25.36
N THR A 27 -29.77 -24.33 25.44
CA THR A 27 -30.10 -25.30 26.48
C THR A 27 -29.85 -24.74 27.88
N LYS A 28 -28.79 -23.94 28.06
CA LYS A 28 -28.48 -23.33 29.36
C LYS A 28 -29.46 -22.21 29.73
N ILE A 29 -29.89 -21.40 28.77
CA ILE A 29 -30.90 -20.35 28.97
C ILE A 29 -32.26 -20.99 29.26
N GLU A 30 -32.66 -22.03 28.52
CA GLU A 30 -33.88 -22.80 28.78
C GLU A 30 -33.88 -23.38 30.20
N MET A 31 -32.75 -23.93 30.65
CA MET A 31 -32.60 -24.44 32.02
C MET A 31 -32.72 -23.35 33.10
N LEU A 32 -32.34 -22.11 32.81
CA LEU A 32 -32.51 -20.96 33.71
C LEU A 32 -33.97 -20.49 33.73
N ASP A 33 -34.62 -20.39 32.56
CA ASP A 33 -36.01 -19.92 32.42
C ASP A 33 -37.02 -20.92 33.03
N ASP A 34 -36.78 -22.22 32.86
CA ASP A 34 -37.55 -23.29 33.51
C ASP A 34 -37.40 -23.27 35.04
N SER A 35 -36.28 -22.76 35.56
CA SER A 35 -36.05 -22.65 37.01
C SER A 35 -36.72 -21.42 37.63
N ASP A 36 -36.75 -20.28 36.94
CA ASP A 36 -37.44 -19.05 37.41
C ASP A 36 -38.98 -19.22 37.40
N SER A 37 -39.47 -20.12 36.54
CA SER A 37 -40.90 -20.50 36.46
C SER A 37 -41.33 -21.56 37.50
N GLY A 38 -40.38 -22.18 38.21
CA GLY A 38 -40.60 -23.32 39.11
C GLY A 38 -40.82 -22.97 40.59
N ASP A 39 -40.63 -21.72 40.99
CA ASP A 39 -40.62 -21.29 42.40
C ASP A 39 -42.00 -20.89 42.97
N ASN A 40 -43.09 -21.48 42.48
CA ASN A 40 -44.43 -21.11 42.96
C ASN A 40 -45.35 -22.25 43.43
N GLU A 41 -44.88 -23.47 43.63
CA GLU A 41 -45.70 -24.50 44.31
C GLU A 41 -44.82 -25.43 45.16
N ASN A 42 -44.76 -25.18 46.47
CA ASN A 42 -44.98 -26.14 47.56
C ASN A 42 -44.36 -25.67 48.90
N GLU A 43 -45.03 -24.71 49.56
CA GLU A 43 -44.99 -24.61 51.02
C GLU A 43 -46.08 -25.54 51.59
N GLU A 44 -45.77 -26.82 51.80
CA GLU A 44 -46.45 -27.61 52.83
C GLU A 44 -45.42 -28.35 53.68
N GLU A 45 -45.38 -27.94 54.96
CA GLU A 45 -44.51 -28.44 56.01
C GLU A 45 -44.77 -29.92 56.33
N GLY A 46 -43.70 -30.70 56.42
CA GLY A 46 -43.71 -32.04 57.01
C GLY A 46 -42.31 -32.44 57.47
N GLU A 47 -42.09 -32.44 58.78
CA GLU A 47 -40.85 -32.87 59.46
C GLU A 47 -40.48 -34.33 59.13
N ASP A 48 -39.32 -34.54 58.49
CA ASP A 48 -38.48 -35.73 58.71
C ASP A 48 -37.00 -35.37 58.49
N ASP A 49 -36.23 -35.28 59.59
CA ASP A 49 -34.81 -34.93 59.67
C ASP A 49 -33.90 -36.07 59.13
N ARG A 50 -34.10 -36.49 57.89
CA ARG A 50 -33.15 -37.34 57.16
C ARG A 50 -32.45 -36.50 56.13
N LEU A 51 -31.16 -36.19 56.37
CA LEU A 51 -30.21 -35.55 55.44
C LEU A 51 -30.70 -35.61 53.98
N ASP A 52 -31.43 -34.57 53.57
CA ASP A 52 -32.14 -34.56 52.30
C ASP A 52 -31.11 -34.57 51.17
N ILE A 53 -30.78 -35.75 50.67
CA ILE A 53 -29.92 -35.92 49.49
C ILE A 53 -30.53 -35.16 48.31
N GLU A 54 -31.85 -35.04 48.26
CA GLU A 54 -32.60 -34.25 47.28
C GLU A 54 -32.36 -32.74 47.44
N LYS A 55 -32.37 -32.21 48.67
CA LYS A 55 -32.15 -30.78 48.98
C LYS A 55 -30.68 -30.39 48.77
N LEU A 56 -29.74 -31.27 49.13
CA LEU A 56 -28.32 -31.13 48.80
C LEU A 56 -28.08 -31.22 47.28
N ARG A 57 -28.79 -32.12 46.58
CA ARG A 57 -28.75 -32.23 45.11
C ARG A 57 -29.29 -30.98 44.43
N ASN A 58 -30.39 -30.42 44.92
CA ASN A 58 -30.97 -29.19 44.41
C ASN A 58 -30.05 -27.99 44.67
N SER A 59 -29.49 -27.88 45.87
CA SER A 59 -28.51 -26.83 46.19
C SER A 59 -27.22 -26.94 45.36
N ILE A 60 -26.72 -28.16 45.09
CA ILE A 60 -25.59 -28.38 44.18
C ILE A 60 -25.97 -28.04 42.73
N ARG A 61 -27.22 -28.33 42.29
CA ARG A 61 -27.72 -27.98 40.95
C ARG A 61 -27.79 -26.47 40.77
N GLU A 62 -28.40 -25.78 41.72
CA GLU A 62 -28.54 -24.33 41.75
C GLU A 62 -27.16 -23.65 41.76
N PHE A 63 -26.23 -24.16 42.57
CA PHE A 63 -24.89 -23.58 42.71
C PHE A 63 -23.95 -23.82 41.52
N TRP A 64 -23.98 -24.98 40.86
CA TRP A 64 -23.03 -25.31 39.78
C TRP A 64 -23.62 -25.23 38.37
N LEU A 65 -24.93 -25.44 38.20
CA LEU A 65 -25.59 -25.52 36.90
C LEU A 65 -26.47 -24.30 36.59
N MET A 66 -26.73 -23.38 37.53
CA MET A 66 -27.61 -22.23 37.33
C MET A 66 -26.97 -20.88 37.66
N ASP A 67 -25.63 -20.78 37.61
CA ASP A 67 -24.97 -19.49 37.77
C ASP A 67 -25.19 -18.64 36.51
N GLU A 68 -25.95 -17.55 36.61
CA GLU A 68 -26.12 -16.54 35.54
C GLU A 68 -24.76 -16.11 34.96
N LYS A 69 -23.71 -16.10 35.79
CA LYS A 69 -22.34 -15.77 35.36
C LYS A 69 -21.74 -16.80 34.40
N ASP A 70 -22.18 -18.06 34.41
CA ASP A 70 -21.78 -19.07 33.42
C ASP A 70 -22.41 -18.75 32.05
N VAL A 71 -23.65 -18.23 32.02
CA VAL A 71 -24.27 -17.76 30.78
C VAL A 71 -23.55 -16.52 30.26
N ASP A 72 -23.28 -15.54 31.12
CA ASP A 72 -22.54 -14.34 30.73
C ASP A 72 -21.12 -14.68 30.21
N LEU A 73 -20.43 -15.61 30.86
CA LEU A 73 -19.13 -16.08 30.41
C LEU A 73 -19.20 -16.79 29.04
N ARG A 74 -20.27 -17.56 28.79
CA ARG A 74 -20.50 -18.22 27.50
C ARG A 74 -20.89 -17.24 26.40
N LEU A 75 -21.72 -16.24 26.72
CA LEU A 75 -22.03 -15.12 25.83
C LEU A 75 -20.74 -14.39 25.45
N ALA A 76 -19.92 -13.99 26.43
CA ALA A 76 -18.64 -13.34 26.20
C ALA A 76 -17.67 -14.22 25.38
N ARG A 77 -17.70 -15.54 25.57
CA ARG A 77 -16.92 -16.48 24.76
C ARG A 77 -17.40 -16.52 23.31
N LEU A 78 -18.71 -16.53 23.09
CA LEU A 78 -19.32 -16.57 21.77
C LEU A 78 -19.08 -15.26 21.01
N GLU A 79 -19.23 -14.11 21.68
CA GLU A 79 -18.88 -12.79 21.14
C GLU A 79 -17.42 -12.74 20.70
N ASN A 80 -16.49 -13.16 21.57
CA ASN A 80 -15.06 -13.22 21.23
C ASN A 80 -14.77 -14.19 20.07
N LEU A 81 -15.56 -15.24 19.91
CA LEU A 81 -15.44 -16.16 18.78
C LEU A 81 -15.95 -15.55 17.48
N MET A 82 -17.05 -14.79 17.54
CA MET A 82 -17.57 -14.04 16.39
C MET A 82 -16.57 -12.97 15.94
N ASP A 83 -15.96 -12.24 16.87
CA ASP A 83 -14.92 -11.23 16.59
C ASP A 83 -13.67 -11.85 15.96
N ARG A 84 -13.31 -13.08 16.37
CA ARG A 84 -12.16 -13.82 15.85
C ARG A 84 -12.42 -14.50 14.51
N ARG A 85 -13.68 -14.69 14.10
CA ARG A 85 -14.02 -15.31 12.81
C ARG A 85 -13.27 -14.69 11.63
N PRO A 86 -13.30 -13.35 11.42
CA PRO A 86 -12.58 -12.74 10.31
C PRO A 86 -11.06 -12.88 10.43
N GLU A 87 -10.49 -12.79 11.64
CA GLU A 87 -9.05 -12.99 11.88
C GLU A 87 -8.60 -14.41 11.47
N LEU A 88 -9.36 -15.41 11.89
CA LEU A 88 -9.08 -16.82 11.63
C LEU A 88 -9.28 -17.16 10.15
N ALA A 89 -10.36 -16.68 9.53
CA ALA A 89 -10.62 -16.87 8.10
C ALA A 89 -9.48 -16.30 7.24
N ASN A 90 -9.02 -15.09 7.58
CA ASN A 90 -7.89 -14.48 6.89
C ASN A 90 -6.58 -15.26 7.10
N SER A 91 -6.34 -15.80 8.30
CA SER A 91 -5.17 -16.64 8.56
C SER A 91 -5.14 -17.93 7.72
N VAL A 92 -6.31 -18.52 7.44
CA VAL A 92 -6.43 -19.71 6.57
C VAL A 92 -6.15 -19.34 5.11
N LEU A 93 -6.67 -18.21 4.64
CA LEU A 93 -6.39 -17.70 3.29
C LEU A 93 -4.89 -17.44 3.05
N LEU A 94 -4.19 -16.90 4.05
CA LEU A 94 -2.74 -16.67 3.98
C LEU A 94 -1.92 -17.97 4.03
N ARG A 95 -2.44 -19.03 4.66
CA ARG A 95 -1.80 -20.36 4.61
C ARG A 95 -1.91 -21.00 3.23
N GLN A 96 -3.05 -20.80 2.56
CA GLN A 96 -3.24 -21.28 1.20
C GLN A 96 -2.32 -20.58 0.22
N ASN A 97 -2.25 -19.24 0.31
CA ASN A 97 -1.46 -18.41 -0.60
C ASN A 97 -0.69 -17.34 0.19
N PRO A 98 0.51 -17.67 0.71
CA PRO A 98 1.33 -16.72 1.48
C PRO A 98 1.72 -15.48 0.69
N HIS A 99 1.84 -15.60 -0.64
CA HIS A 99 2.28 -14.53 -1.52
C HIS A 99 1.15 -13.64 -2.06
N ASN A 100 -0.09 -13.77 -1.56
CA ASN A 100 -1.20 -12.92 -1.98
C ASN A 100 -1.24 -11.61 -1.18
N VAL A 101 -0.90 -10.50 -1.84
CA VAL A 101 -0.79 -9.17 -1.21
C VAL A 101 -2.15 -8.60 -0.78
N GLU A 102 -3.23 -8.91 -1.49
CA GLU A 102 -4.56 -8.39 -1.14
C GLU A 102 -5.09 -8.95 0.18
N GLN A 103 -4.77 -10.21 0.47
CA GLN A 103 -5.20 -10.85 1.72
C GLN A 103 -4.44 -10.28 2.91
N TRP A 104 -3.18 -9.91 2.74
CA TRP A 104 -2.41 -9.17 3.75
C TRP A 104 -3.02 -7.80 4.03
N HIS A 105 -3.44 -7.06 3.00
CA HIS A 105 -4.14 -5.78 3.20
C HIS A 105 -5.46 -5.95 3.95
N ARG A 106 -6.25 -6.99 3.63
CA ARG A 106 -7.48 -7.28 4.40
C ARG A 106 -7.15 -7.58 5.86
N ARG A 107 -6.07 -8.33 6.14
CA ARG A 107 -5.62 -8.62 7.51
C ARG A 107 -5.35 -7.35 8.30
N VAL A 108 -4.67 -6.39 7.68
CA VAL A 108 -4.35 -5.12 8.35
C VAL A 108 -5.60 -4.31 8.66
N LYS A 109 -6.57 -4.28 7.73
CA LYS A 109 -7.86 -3.62 7.95
C LYS A 109 -8.64 -4.26 9.10
N LEU A 110 -8.55 -5.59 9.25
CA LEU A 110 -9.18 -6.29 10.37
C LEU A 110 -8.54 -5.94 11.72
N PHE A 111 -7.26 -5.54 11.73
CA PHE A 111 -6.57 -5.09 12.94
C PHE A 111 -6.65 -3.57 13.18
N GLU A 112 -7.57 -2.87 12.53
CA GLU A 112 -7.87 -1.47 12.82
C GLU A 112 -8.25 -1.31 14.31
N GLY A 113 -7.41 -0.59 15.06
CA GLY A 113 -7.56 -0.38 16.52
C GLY A 113 -6.38 -0.90 17.36
N ASN A 114 -5.56 -1.82 16.84
CA ASN A 114 -4.33 -2.25 17.52
C ASN A 114 -3.06 -2.05 16.66
N PRO A 115 -2.34 -0.94 16.85
CA PRO A 115 -1.10 -0.62 16.14
C PRO A 115 -0.02 -1.72 16.19
N THR A 116 0.14 -2.37 17.34
CA THR A 116 1.20 -3.39 17.50
C THR A 116 0.91 -4.65 16.70
N LYS A 117 -0.36 -5.08 16.66
CA LYS A 117 -0.77 -6.20 15.81
C LYS A 117 -0.63 -5.85 14.32
N GLN A 118 -0.98 -4.63 13.92
CA GLN A 118 -0.80 -4.17 12.54
C GLN A 118 0.68 -4.22 12.13
N ILE A 119 1.58 -3.68 12.95
CA ILE A 119 3.02 -3.72 12.68
C ILE A 119 3.53 -5.17 12.58
N LEU A 120 3.14 -6.04 13.50
CA LEU A 120 3.52 -7.45 13.46
C LEU A 120 3.07 -8.11 12.15
N THR A 121 1.81 -7.91 11.76
CA THR A 121 1.30 -8.48 10.51
C THR A 121 2.02 -7.96 9.27
N TYR A 122 2.39 -6.68 9.25
CA TYR A 122 3.21 -6.14 8.17
C TYR A 122 4.62 -6.73 8.17
N THR A 123 5.27 -6.90 9.32
CA THR A 123 6.58 -7.54 9.37
C THR A 123 6.53 -9.01 8.93
N GLU A 124 5.47 -9.75 9.28
CA GLU A 124 5.23 -11.11 8.79
C GLU A 124 5.01 -11.13 7.28
N SER A 125 4.23 -10.18 6.77
CA SER A 125 3.91 -10.08 5.34
C SER A 125 5.18 -9.82 4.50
N VAL A 126 6.06 -8.94 4.98
CA VAL A 126 7.33 -8.62 4.30
C VAL A 126 8.28 -9.82 4.28
N ARG A 127 8.26 -10.66 5.32
CA ARG A 127 9.11 -11.88 5.38
C ARG A 127 8.61 -13.01 4.50
N THR A 128 7.30 -13.05 4.24
CA THR A 128 6.64 -14.19 3.57
C THR A 128 6.35 -13.92 2.09
N VAL A 129 6.26 -12.65 1.68
CA VAL A 129 5.98 -12.28 0.30
C VAL A 129 7.28 -12.27 -0.52
N ASP A 130 7.45 -13.27 -1.37
CA ASP A 130 8.46 -13.28 -2.41
C ASP A 130 8.00 -12.42 -3.59
N PRO A 131 8.74 -11.37 -4.00
CA PRO A 131 8.34 -10.48 -5.09
C PRO A 131 8.18 -11.17 -6.45
N MET A 132 8.88 -12.30 -6.68
CA MET A 132 8.84 -13.06 -7.93
C MET A 132 7.61 -13.98 -8.06
N LYS A 133 6.99 -14.35 -6.92
CA LYS A 133 5.84 -15.27 -6.87
C LYS A 133 4.57 -14.57 -6.40
N ALA A 134 4.65 -13.26 -6.14
CA ALA A 134 3.55 -12.50 -5.58
C ALA A 134 2.39 -12.39 -6.57
N VAL A 135 1.21 -12.79 -6.11
CA VAL A 135 -0.05 -12.52 -6.82
C VAL A 135 -0.57 -11.19 -6.29
N GLY A 136 -0.40 -10.15 -7.09
CA GLY A 136 -0.78 -8.79 -6.75
C GLY A 136 0.41 -7.82 -6.84
N LYS A 137 0.29 -6.70 -6.12
CA LYS A 137 1.23 -5.58 -6.20
C LYS A 137 2.02 -5.42 -4.89
N PRO A 138 3.20 -6.06 -4.71
CA PRO A 138 3.98 -5.99 -3.47
C PRO A 138 4.30 -4.57 -3.00
N HIS A 139 4.47 -3.62 -3.91
CA HIS A 139 4.71 -2.21 -3.56
C HIS A 139 3.61 -1.62 -2.67
N THR A 140 2.36 -2.01 -2.87
CA THR A 140 1.24 -1.47 -2.10
C THR A 140 1.34 -1.81 -0.61
N LEU A 141 1.92 -2.97 -0.29
CA LEU A 141 2.15 -3.42 1.09
C LEU A 141 3.16 -2.50 1.79
N TRP A 142 4.28 -2.23 1.12
CA TRP A 142 5.31 -1.32 1.63
C TRP A 142 4.79 0.11 1.79
N VAL A 143 4.01 0.60 0.83
CA VAL A 143 3.38 1.93 0.90
C VAL A 143 2.37 2.01 2.04
N ALA A 144 1.54 0.99 2.22
CA ALA A 144 0.58 0.95 3.31
C ALA A 144 1.28 0.86 4.69
N PHE A 145 2.37 0.09 4.78
CA PHE A 145 3.20 0.04 5.98
C PHE A 145 3.82 1.39 6.30
N ALA A 146 4.34 2.10 5.29
CA ALA A 146 4.86 3.45 5.44
C ALA A 146 3.79 4.46 5.91
N LYS A 147 2.57 4.40 5.35
CA LYS A 147 1.42 5.22 5.77
C LYS A 147 0.98 4.94 7.20
N LEU A 148 1.12 3.69 7.67
CA LEU A 148 0.87 3.35 9.07
C LEU A 148 1.89 4.01 10.00
N TYR A 149 3.19 4.00 9.68
CA TYR A 149 4.17 4.74 10.50
C TYR A 149 3.98 6.25 10.46
N GLU A 150 3.51 6.77 9.32
CA GLU A 150 3.16 8.18 9.19
C GLU A 150 2.02 8.58 10.13
N SER A 151 0.99 7.74 10.28
CA SER A 151 -0.09 8.00 11.24
C SER A 151 0.40 7.98 12.70
N HIS A 152 1.42 7.17 12.99
CA HIS A 152 2.13 7.14 14.28
C HIS A 152 3.18 8.24 14.46
N LYS A 153 3.40 9.10 13.45
CA LYS A 153 4.40 10.19 13.43
C LYS A 153 5.86 9.73 13.52
N ASP A 154 6.15 8.47 13.26
CA ASP A 154 7.50 7.89 13.31
C ASP A 154 8.18 7.92 11.93
N ILE A 155 8.64 9.11 11.54
CA ILE A 155 9.27 9.35 10.22
C ILE A 155 10.58 8.56 10.05
N SER A 156 11.38 8.46 11.13
CA SER A 156 12.66 7.74 11.09
C SER A 156 12.49 6.26 10.74
N ASN A 157 11.50 5.59 11.34
CA ASN A 157 11.21 4.19 11.04
C ASN A 157 10.62 4.03 9.64
N ALA A 158 9.77 4.96 9.21
CA ALA A 158 9.22 4.99 7.86
C ALA A 158 10.32 5.06 6.78
N ARG A 159 11.36 5.90 7.00
CA ARG A 159 12.53 5.98 6.10
C ARG A 159 13.29 4.65 6.00
N VAL A 160 13.53 3.98 7.13
CA VAL A 160 14.21 2.68 7.15
C VAL A 160 13.40 1.62 6.40
N ILE A 161 12.07 1.67 6.51
CA ILE A 161 11.18 0.75 5.81
C ILE A 161 11.19 0.99 4.30
N LEU A 162 11.14 2.25 3.89
CA LEU A 162 11.20 2.61 2.47
C LEU A 162 12.57 2.30 1.86
N ASP A 163 13.66 2.50 2.59
CA ASP A 163 15.00 2.09 2.14
C ASP A 163 15.09 0.56 1.98
N LYS A 164 14.52 -0.21 2.92
CA LYS A 164 14.38 -1.67 2.77
C LYS A 164 13.52 -2.04 1.56
N ALA A 165 12.42 -1.32 1.31
CA ALA A 165 11.54 -1.57 0.17
C ALA A 165 12.24 -1.34 -1.18
N VAL A 166 13.17 -0.39 -1.26
CA VAL A 166 13.99 -0.11 -2.46
C VAL A 166 15.02 -1.22 -2.70
N GLN A 167 15.54 -1.84 -1.64
CA GLN A 167 16.52 -2.94 -1.77
C GLN A 167 15.88 -4.24 -2.27
N VAL A 168 14.58 -4.44 -2.05
CA VAL A 168 13.86 -5.63 -2.53
C VAL A 168 13.78 -5.63 -4.06
N ASN A 169 14.17 -6.73 -4.70
CA ASN A 169 14.05 -6.87 -6.16
C ASN A 169 12.57 -7.09 -6.53
N HIS A 170 11.94 -6.09 -7.15
CA HIS A 170 10.55 -6.18 -7.60
C HIS A 170 10.50 -6.80 -9.00
N GLN A 171 9.47 -7.60 -9.29
CA GLN A 171 9.28 -8.17 -10.64
C GLN A 171 9.03 -7.10 -11.70
N ALA A 172 8.33 -6.02 -11.34
CA ALA A 172 8.01 -4.93 -12.25
C ALA A 172 8.69 -3.63 -11.82
N VAL A 173 9.29 -2.94 -12.78
CA VAL A 173 10.01 -1.69 -12.52
C VAL A 173 9.06 -0.53 -12.16
N ASP A 174 7.81 -0.59 -12.62
CA ASP A 174 6.76 0.37 -12.24
C ASP A 174 6.42 0.31 -10.73
N HIS A 175 6.55 -0.86 -10.12
CA HIS A 175 6.31 -1.03 -8.68
C HIS A 175 7.40 -0.34 -7.85
N MET A 176 8.64 -0.43 -8.31
CA MET A 176 9.76 0.25 -7.68
C MET A 176 9.63 1.78 -7.81
N ALA A 177 9.28 2.27 -9.01
CA ALA A 177 9.06 3.70 -9.23
C ALA A 177 7.96 4.26 -8.32
N SER A 178 6.88 3.50 -8.11
CA SER A 178 5.81 3.90 -7.21
C SER A 178 6.26 4.02 -5.74
N VAL A 179 7.16 3.15 -5.27
CA VAL A 179 7.73 3.25 -3.91
C VAL A 179 8.57 4.52 -3.74
N TRP A 180 9.39 4.86 -4.74
CA TRP A 180 10.17 6.10 -4.74
C TRP A 180 9.28 7.35 -4.76
N CYS A 181 8.22 7.37 -5.59
CA CYS A 181 7.25 8.47 -5.60
C CYS A 181 6.59 8.65 -4.23
N GLU A 182 6.15 7.56 -3.60
CA GLU A 182 5.49 7.62 -2.29
C GLU A 182 6.46 8.06 -1.17
N TRP A 183 7.75 7.71 -1.27
CA TRP A 183 8.77 8.20 -0.35
C TRP A 183 8.97 9.72 -0.50
N VAL A 184 9.08 10.20 -1.73
CA VAL A 184 9.17 11.64 -2.00
C VAL A 184 7.93 12.38 -1.50
N GLU A 185 6.74 11.85 -1.78
CA GLU A 185 5.48 12.45 -1.33
C GLU A 185 5.38 12.50 0.20
N MET A 186 5.88 11.48 0.91
CA MET A 186 5.97 11.51 2.37
C MET A 186 6.87 12.65 2.87
N GLU A 187 8.07 12.79 2.30
CA GLU A 187 8.99 13.88 2.70
C GLU A 187 8.40 15.26 2.37
N LEU A 188 7.65 15.37 1.26
CA LEU A 188 6.90 16.58 0.90
C LEU A 188 5.80 16.91 1.91
N ARG A 189 5.04 15.91 2.38
CA ARG A 189 4.02 16.10 3.44
C ARG A 189 4.63 16.62 4.73
N HIS A 190 5.85 16.18 5.07
CA HIS A 190 6.59 16.63 6.25
C HIS A 190 7.42 17.92 6.03
N LYS A 191 7.36 18.52 4.83
CA LYS A 191 8.08 19.75 4.46
C LYS A 191 9.62 19.63 4.46
N ASN A 192 10.15 18.42 4.32
CA ASN A 192 11.60 18.18 4.22
C ASN A 192 12.06 18.25 2.76
N PHE A 193 12.05 19.45 2.19
CA PHE A 193 12.34 19.66 0.77
C PHE A 193 13.78 19.29 0.38
N LYS A 194 14.76 19.48 1.27
CA LYS A 194 16.17 19.15 1.01
C LYS A 194 16.38 17.64 0.90
N ASP A 195 15.83 16.89 1.85
CA ASP A 195 15.89 15.43 1.87
C ASP A 195 15.17 14.86 0.64
N ALA A 196 14.04 15.42 0.23
CA ALA A 196 13.32 15.04 -0.97
C ALA A 196 14.15 15.24 -2.26
N LEU A 197 14.89 16.35 -2.36
CA LEU A 197 15.81 16.59 -3.49
C LEU A 197 16.99 15.62 -3.51
N GLU A 198 17.60 15.35 -2.35
CA GLU A 198 18.67 14.35 -2.24
C GLU A 198 18.18 12.96 -2.59
N LEU A 199 16.98 12.60 -2.16
CA LEU A 199 16.31 11.36 -2.49
C LEU A 199 16.09 11.21 -4.00
N MET A 200 15.60 12.27 -4.66
CA MET A 200 15.44 12.28 -6.11
C MET A 200 16.76 12.19 -6.85
N ARG A 201 17.82 12.89 -6.38
CA ARG A 201 19.16 12.74 -6.95
C ARG A 201 19.69 11.32 -6.80
N ARG A 202 19.42 10.65 -5.68
CA ARG A 202 19.77 9.24 -5.46
C ARG A 202 19.00 8.31 -6.39
N ALA A 203 17.70 8.52 -6.57
CA ALA A 203 16.86 7.73 -7.47
C ALA A 203 17.24 7.90 -8.95
N THR A 204 17.71 9.10 -9.28
CA THR A 204 18.05 9.54 -10.64
C THR A 204 19.52 9.26 -11.00
N ALA A 205 20.37 9.01 -9.99
CA ALA A 205 21.74 8.62 -10.21
C ALA A 205 21.77 7.31 -11.00
N GLU A 206 22.38 7.37 -12.19
CA GLU A 206 22.60 6.15 -12.97
C GLU A 206 23.39 5.15 -12.13
N PRO A 207 22.95 3.88 -12.07
CA PRO A 207 23.76 2.84 -11.44
C PRO A 207 25.11 2.79 -12.15
N SER A 208 26.19 2.90 -11.36
CA SER A 208 27.57 2.92 -11.86
C SER A 208 27.82 1.78 -12.85
N ALA A 209 28.63 2.05 -13.89
CA ALA A 209 28.95 1.11 -14.96
C ALA A 209 29.56 -0.23 -14.46
N GLU A 210 30.07 -0.29 -13.24
CA GLU A 210 30.46 -1.54 -12.57
C GLU A 210 29.26 -2.39 -12.13
N VAL A 211 28.21 -1.77 -11.61
CA VAL A 211 26.96 -2.46 -11.22
C VAL A 211 26.27 -3.00 -12.46
N LYS A 212 26.25 -2.23 -13.56
CA LYS A 212 25.79 -2.70 -14.89
C LYS A 212 26.55 -3.94 -15.37
N ARG A 213 27.87 -4.01 -15.13
CA ARG A 213 28.71 -5.14 -15.54
C ARG A 213 28.60 -6.38 -14.64
N ARG A 214 28.41 -6.21 -13.32
CA ARG A 214 28.20 -7.34 -12.40
C ARG A 214 26.83 -8.00 -12.61
N VAL A 215 25.81 -7.19 -12.80
CA VAL A 215 24.45 -7.62 -13.12
C VAL A 215 24.37 -8.41 -14.42
N ALA A 216 25.07 -7.97 -15.47
CA ALA A 216 25.10 -8.69 -16.75
C ALA A 216 25.79 -10.06 -16.66
N ALA A 217 26.59 -10.30 -15.61
CA ALA A 217 27.24 -11.59 -15.37
C ALA A 217 26.35 -12.58 -14.60
N ASP A 218 25.41 -12.09 -13.79
CA ASP A 218 24.53 -12.93 -12.95
C ASP A 218 23.21 -13.34 -13.64
N GLY A 219 22.89 -12.77 -14.82
CA GLY A 219 21.73 -13.18 -15.63
C GLY A 219 20.36 -12.77 -15.11
N ASP A 220 20.27 -12.22 -13.89
CA ASP A 220 19.09 -11.55 -13.34
C ASP A 220 19.33 -10.04 -13.43
N GLU A 221 18.75 -9.36 -14.42
CA GLU A 221 18.78 -7.89 -14.46
C GLU A 221 17.93 -7.37 -13.29
N PRO A 222 18.53 -6.83 -12.20
CA PRO A 222 17.75 -6.24 -11.14
C PRO A 222 17.02 -5.06 -11.76
N VAL A 223 15.72 -5.04 -11.49
CA VAL A 223 14.78 -4.03 -11.93
C VAL A 223 15.23 -2.60 -11.56
N GLN A 224 16.09 -2.50 -10.54
CA GLN A 224 16.78 -1.29 -10.11
C GLN A 224 17.60 -0.61 -11.23
N MET A 225 18.05 -1.37 -12.22
CA MET A 225 18.83 -0.83 -13.34
C MET A 225 18.00 0.07 -14.25
N ASN A 226 16.69 -0.13 -14.31
CA ASN A 226 15.81 0.60 -15.23
C ASN A 226 15.05 1.75 -14.56
N ILE A 227 15.28 2.06 -13.27
CA ILE A 227 14.60 3.15 -12.55
C ILE A 227 14.81 4.49 -13.28
N HIS A 228 16.03 4.76 -13.74
CA HIS A 228 16.36 5.98 -14.48
C HIS A 228 15.60 6.10 -15.81
N LYS A 229 14.94 5.03 -16.28
CA LYS A 229 14.09 5.05 -17.48
C LYS A 229 12.63 5.42 -17.20
N PHE A 230 12.23 5.57 -15.94
CA PHE A 230 10.84 5.86 -15.56
C PHE A 230 10.52 7.35 -15.62
N LEU A 231 9.73 7.71 -16.64
CA LEU A 231 9.23 9.07 -16.85
C LEU A 231 8.55 9.68 -15.61
N ARG A 232 7.76 8.89 -14.86
CA ARG A 232 7.02 9.38 -13.69
C ARG A 232 7.91 9.94 -12.58
N LEU A 233 9.10 9.37 -12.38
CA LEU A 233 10.07 9.88 -11.41
C LEU A 233 10.68 11.19 -11.90
N TRP A 234 11.01 11.27 -13.19
CA TRP A 234 11.55 12.48 -13.79
C TRP A 234 10.56 13.64 -13.82
N THR A 235 9.28 13.39 -14.10
CA THR A 235 8.25 14.44 -14.03
C THR A 235 8.13 14.99 -12.62
N LEU A 236 8.06 14.12 -11.61
CA LEU A 236 8.00 14.54 -10.21
C LEU A 236 9.28 15.29 -9.79
N TYR A 237 10.43 14.88 -10.30
CA TYR A 237 11.69 15.56 -10.02
C TYR A 237 11.76 16.96 -10.65
N VAL A 238 11.25 17.11 -11.88
CA VAL A 238 11.11 18.40 -12.54
C VAL A 238 10.15 19.31 -11.77
N ASP A 239 8.97 18.81 -11.38
CA ASP A 239 7.99 19.60 -10.61
C ASP A 239 8.56 20.09 -9.27
N LEU A 240 9.40 19.27 -8.62
CA LEU A 240 10.16 19.62 -7.42
C LEU A 240 11.20 20.71 -7.68
N GLU A 241 11.99 20.57 -8.74
CA GLU A 241 13.05 21.55 -9.07
C GLU A 241 12.47 22.86 -9.65
N GLU A 242 11.27 22.85 -10.23
CA GLU A 242 10.57 24.08 -10.61
C GLU A 242 10.03 24.83 -9.39
N SER A 243 9.52 24.11 -8.39
CA SER A 243 8.97 24.71 -7.18
C SER A 243 10.03 25.15 -6.16
N LEU A 244 11.17 24.45 -6.10
CA LEU A 244 12.22 24.68 -5.10
C LEU A 244 13.51 25.29 -5.68
N GLY A 245 13.72 25.15 -6.99
CA GLY A 245 15.06 25.18 -7.57
C GLY A 245 15.55 26.53 -8.05
N SER A 246 16.88 26.59 -8.15
CA SER A 246 17.66 27.56 -8.90
C SER A 246 17.68 27.19 -10.39
N LEU A 247 17.64 28.18 -11.29
CA LEU A 247 17.60 27.99 -12.74
C LEU A 247 18.67 27.02 -13.30
N ASP A 248 19.86 26.99 -12.70
CA ASP A 248 20.96 26.12 -13.14
C ASP A 248 20.73 24.64 -12.78
N SER A 249 20.15 24.37 -11.62
CA SER A 249 19.78 23.01 -11.18
C SER A 249 18.68 22.46 -12.10
N THR A 250 17.63 23.27 -12.33
CA THR A 250 16.50 22.90 -13.19
C THR A 250 16.96 22.60 -14.62
N ARG A 251 17.86 23.42 -15.20
CA ARG A 251 18.47 23.13 -16.51
C ARG A 251 19.21 21.80 -16.55
N ALA A 252 20.05 21.52 -15.56
CA ALA A 252 20.81 20.27 -15.51
C ALA A 252 19.90 19.03 -15.45
N VAL A 253 18.75 19.12 -14.77
CA VAL A 253 17.75 18.04 -14.71
C VAL A 253 17.09 17.84 -16.07
N TYR A 254 16.66 18.92 -16.72
CA TYR A 254 16.06 18.86 -18.05
C TYR A 254 17.03 18.30 -19.11
N GLU A 255 18.30 18.71 -19.08
CA GLU A 255 19.33 18.18 -19.97
C GLU A 255 19.53 16.67 -19.80
N ARG A 256 19.56 16.17 -18.55
CA ARG A 256 19.63 14.72 -18.28
C ARG A 256 18.44 13.95 -18.84
N ILE A 257 17.23 14.50 -18.74
CA ILE A 257 16.02 13.87 -19.31
C ILE A 257 16.14 13.75 -20.84
N LEU A 258 16.70 14.78 -21.49
CA LEU A 258 16.94 14.81 -22.94
C LEU A 258 18.07 13.87 -23.37
N ASP A 259 19.09 13.65 -22.53
CA ASP A 259 20.17 12.69 -22.77
C ASP A 259 19.65 11.26 -22.74
N LEU A 260 18.77 10.94 -21.78
CA LEU A 260 18.19 9.60 -21.65
C LEU A 260 17.10 9.28 -22.68
N ARG A 261 16.67 10.27 -23.48
CA ARG A 261 15.63 10.14 -24.53
C ARG A 261 14.28 9.61 -24.02
N ILE A 262 13.96 9.85 -22.75
CA ILE A 262 12.66 9.50 -22.13
C ILE A 262 11.68 10.69 -22.24
N ALA A 263 12.14 11.83 -22.75
CA ALA A 263 11.38 13.07 -22.79
C ALA A 263 10.06 12.88 -23.56
N THR A 264 8.94 13.25 -22.91
CA THR A 264 7.65 13.46 -23.56
C THR A 264 7.65 14.83 -24.27
N PRO A 265 6.96 15.02 -25.41
CA PRO A 265 6.87 16.33 -26.06
C PRO A 265 6.46 17.46 -25.11
N GLN A 266 5.55 17.20 -24.16
CA GLN A 266 5.17 18.16 -23.12
C GLN A 266 6.33 18.65 -22.26
N ILE A 267 7.27 17.77 -21.86
CA ILE A 267 8.42 18.14 -21.01
C ILE A 267 9.35 19.09 -21.76
N ILE A 268 9.54 18.86 -23.07
CA ILE A 268 10.35 19.75 -23.92
C ILE A 268 9.72 21.14 -24.03
N ILE A 269 8.40 21.21 -24.16
CA ILE A 269 7.67 22.48 -24.22
C ILE A 269 7.79 23.21 -22.88
N ASN A 270 7.59 22.52 -21.75
CA ASN A 270 7.75 23.11 -20.41
C ASN A 270 9.16 23.66 -20.20
N TYR A 271 10.19 22.91 -20.62
CA TYR A 271 11.56 23.37 -20.53
C TYR A 271 11.82 24.64 -21.35
N ALA A 272 11.31 24.68 -22.57
CA ALA A 272 11.48 25.83 -23.44
C ALA A 272 10.71 27.05 -22.92
N MET A 273 9.49 26.88 -22.39
CA MET A 273 8.73 27.95 -21.74
C MET A 273 9.51 28.51 -20.54
N LEU A 274 10.08 27.65 -19.69
CA LEU A 274 10.90 28.07 -18.55
C LEU A 274 12.14 28.87 -19.00
N LEU A 275 12.78 28.52 -20.11
CA LEU A 275 13.92 29.27 -20.66
C LEU A 275 13.50 30.60 -21.29
N GLU A 276 12.36 30.65 -21.97
CA GLU A 276 11.77 31.86 -22.56
C GLU A 276 11.39 32.88 -21.48
N ASP A 277 10.76 32.44 -20.38
CA ASP A 277 10.41 33.30 -19.24
C ASP A 277 11.66 33.94 -18.60
N ASN A 278 12.77 33.20 -18.59
CA ASN A 278 14.07 33.68 -18.11
C ASN A 278 14.90 34.43 -19.16
N LYS A 279 14.34 34.68 -20.36
CA LYS A 279 14.96 35.41 -21.49
C LYS A 279 16.17 34.73 -22.15
N TYR A 280 16.33 33.41 -21.97
CA TYR A 280 17.37 32.62 -22.66
C TYR A 280 16.84 32.02 -23.96
N PHE A 281 16.56 32.87 -24.95
CA PHE A 281 15.95 32.45 -26.21
C PHE A 281 16.85 31.51 -27.03
N GLU A 282 18.17 31.73 -27.05
CA GLU A 282 19.10 30.88 -27.81
C GLU A 282 19.12 29.43 -27.29
N ASP A 283 19.07 29.25 -25.97
CA ASP A 283 19.06 27.92 -25.36
C ASP A 283 17.69 27.25 -25.55
N ALA A 284 16.60 28.01 -25.49
CA ALA A 284 15.26 27.50 -25.83
C ALA A 284 15.21 26.95 -27.27
N PHE A 285 15.82 27.64 -28.24
CA PHE A 285 15.92 27.14 -29.62
C PHE A 285 16.72 25.85 -29.73
N LYS A 286 17.85 25.71 -29.03
CA LYS A 286 18.64 24.46 -29.01
C LYS A 286 17.82 23.29 -28.49
N VAL A 287 16.99 23.53 -27.47
CA VAL A 287 16.09 22.53 -26.88
C VAL A 287 15.03 22.07 -27.90
N TYR A 288 14.40 23.00 -28.62
CA TYR A 288 13.45 22.66 -29.68
C TYR A 288 14.10 21.86 -30.82
N GLU A 289 15.27 22.27 -31.31
CA GLU A 289 15.99 21.51 -32.35
C GLU A 289 16.32 20.09 -31.90
N ARG A 290 16.73 19.94 -30.64
CA ARG A 290 17.02 18.64 -30.04
C ARG A 290 15.75 17.79 -29.93
N GLY A 291 14.63 18.37 -29.51
CA GLY A 291 13.33 17.71 -29.48
C GLY A 291 12.88 17.18 -30.84
N VAL A 292 13.03 17.99 -31.91
CA VAL A 292 12.69 17.59 -33.28
C VAL A 292 13.58 16.46 -33.81
N LYS A 293 14.86 16.43 -33.43
CA LYS A 293 15.76 15.32 -33.80
C LYS A 293 15.38 13.99 -33.15
N ILE A 294 14.81 14.04 -31.95
CA ILE A 294 14.37 12.85 -31.20
C ILE A 294 13.06 12.31 -31.77
N PHE A 295 12.09 13.18 -32.09
CA PHE A 295 10.79 12.77 -32.64
C PHE A 295 10.76 12.85 -34.16
N LYS A 296 10.78 11.69 -34.84
CA LYS A 296 10.49 11.62 -36.27
C LYS A 296 8.98 11.67 -36.53
N TYR A 297 8.59 12.48 -37.51
CA TYR A 297 7.22 12.54 -38.03
C TYR A 297 6.85 11.21 -38.72
N PRO A 298 5.62 10.66 -38.61
CA PRO A 298 4.41 11.17 -37.94
C PRO A 298 4.18 10.51 -36.56
N VAL A 299 3.91 11.32 -35.52
CA VAL A 299 3.49 10.83 -34.20
C VAL A 299 1.95 10.68 -34.16
N PRO A 300 1.37 9.47 -33.94
CA PRO A 300 -0.07 9.23 -34.10
C PRO A 300 -0.98 9.84 -33.03
N THR A 301 -0.45 10.31 -31.90
CA THR A 301 -1.21 10.65 -30.69
C THR A 301 -1.24 12.14 -30.39
N CYS A 302 -1.30 13.01 -31.40
CA CYS A 302 -1.55 14.44 -31.17
C CYS A 302 -3.07 14.70 -31.17
N PRO A 303 -3.76 14.75 -30.00
CA PRO A 303 -5.15 15.19 -29.96
C PRO A 303 -5.26 16.64 -30.45
N ARG A 304 -6.30 16.91 -31.23
CA ARG A 304 -6.59 18.15 -31.97
C ARG A 304 -6.39 19.47 -31.19
N TYR A 305 -6.40 19.44 -29.86
CA TYR A 305 -6.18 20.60 -28.99
C TYR A 305 -4.70 21.06 -28.91
N LEU A 306 -3.75 20.17 -29.24
CA LEU A 306 -2.32 20.50 -29.44
C LEU A 306 -2.03 21.01 -30.85
N GLY A 307 -3.03 21.03 -31.75
CA GLY A 307 -2.90 21.59 -33.09
C GLY A 307 -2.44 23.04 -33.06
N HIS A 308 -2.92 23.86 -32.11
CA HIS A 308 -2.50 25.26 -32.00
C HIS A 308 -1.09 25.44 -31.44
N LEU A 309 -0.64 24.58 -30.50
CA LEU A 309 0.71 24.66 -29.93
C LEU A 309 1.76 24.07 -30.86
N SER A 310 1.48 22.93 -31.51
CA SER A 310 2.33 22.40 -32.57
C SER A 310 2.41 23.35 -33.76
N PHE A 311 1.34 24.11 -34.05
CA PHE A 311 1.36 25.12 -35.10
C PHE A 311 2.17 26.36 -34.69
N LYS A 312 2.14 26.78 -33.42
CA LYS A 312 3.00 27.87 -32.91
C LYS A 312 4.48 27.47 -32.86
N VAL A 313 4.78 26.27 -32.37
CA VAL A 313 6.14 25.71 -32.34
C VAL A 313 6.65 25.49 -33.77
N CYS A 314 5.85 24.95 -34.68
CA CYS A 314 6.21 24.87 -36.09
C CYS A 314 6.30 26.24 -36.78
N GLN A 315 5.46 27.23 -36.45
CA GLN A 315 5.53 28.58 -37.02
C GLN A 315 6.79 29.32 -36.55
N GLU A 316 7.15 29.25 -35.27
CA GLU A 316 8.37 29.88 -34.77
C GLU A 316 9.62 29.17 -35.29
N ILE A 317 9.60 27.84 -35.39
CA ILE A 317 10.69 27.06 -36.02
C ILE A 317 10.80 27.40 -37.52
N TRP A 318 9.68 27.62 -38.24
CA TRP A 318 9.70 27.97 -39.67
C TRP A 318 10.09 29.44 -39.92
N LYS A 319 9.75 30.37 -39.02
CA LYS A 319 10.23 31.76 -39.04
C LYS A 319 11.75 31.84 -38.87
N VAL A 320 12.32 31.05 -37.95
CA VAL A 320 13.78 31.04 -37.71
C VAL A 320 14.55 30.37 -38.85
N LYS A 321 13.99 29.33 -39.47
CA LYS A 321 14.63 28.63 -40.61
C LYS A 321 14.63 29.40 -41.93
N THR A 322 13.73 30.37 -42.11
CA THR A 322 13.52 31.04 -43.41
C THR A 322 14.22 32.39 -43.52
N GLY A 323 14.85 32.93 -42.47
CA GLY A 323 15.67 34.14 -42.56
C GLY A 323 14.95 35.36 -43.14
N THR A 324 13.61 35.37 -43.15
CA THR A 324 12.82 36.50 -43.63
C THR A 324 12.52 37.42 -42.46
N CYS A 325 13.51 38.24 -42.13
CA CYS A 325 13.27 39.54 -41.55
C CYS A 325 12.54 40.40 -42.60
N SER A 326 11.23 40.20 -42.73
CA SER A 326 10.36 41.09 -43.48
C SER A 326 9.27 41.58 -42.55
N ARG A 327 9.35 42.89 -42.27
CA ARG A 327 8.26 43.75 -41.79
C ARG A 327 6.90 43.22 -42.26
N VAL A 328 5.90 43.28 -41.39
CA VAL A 328 4.69 44.12 -41.55
C VAL A 328 3.76 43.82 -40.37
N ILE A 329 3.59 44.89 -39.56
CA ILE A 329 2.41 45.36 -38.80
C ILE A 329 1.69 44.35 -37.90
#